data_AF-A0A955DDX8-F1
#
_entry.id   AF-A0A955DDX8-F1
#
_cell.length_a   1.000
_cell.length_b   1.000
_cell.length_c   1.000
_cell.angle_alpha   90.00
_cell.angle_beta   90.00
_cell.angle_gamma   90.00
#
_symmetry.space_group_name_H-M   'P 1'
#
loop_
_entity.id
_entity.type
_entity.pdbx_description
1 polymer ?
#
loop_
_entity_poly.entity_id
_entity_poly.type
_entity_poly.pdbx_seq_one_letter_code
_entity_poly.pdbx_strand_id
1 'polypeptide(L)'
;GMSFVHGDLACYSCHNPDDANTLRRADQTTVAYPDVKTLCAQCHGAKARDYDHGAHGGMNGYWDLTRGPRTRNTCIDCHDPHVPKFPMMIPTFKPRDRFLTPAAGSGAAHD
;
A
#
# COMPACT_ATOMS: atom_id res chain seq x y z
N GLY A 1 12.62 6.02 21.71
CA GLY A 1 11.88 7.16 21.14
C GLY A 1 11.65 6.91 19.66
N MET A 2 10.60 7.51 19.08
CA MET A 2 10.29 7.36 17.65
C MET A 2 11.43 7.96 16.81
N SER A 3 11.90 7.20 15.81
CA SER A 3 12.91 7.62 14.84
C SER A 3 12.21 7.97 13.53
N PHE A 4 12.52 9.15 12.97
CA PHE A 4 11.88 9.71 11.80
C PHE A 4 12.96 9.99 10.74
N VAL A 5 13.00 9.23 9.65
CA VAL A 5 14.04 9.39 8.61
C VAL A 5 13.42 9.33 7.22
N HIS A 6 12.64 10.34 6.83
CA HIS A 6 12.20 10.51 5.44
C HIS A 6 13.22 11.27 4.57
N GLY A 7 14.51 10.93 4.67
CA GLY A 7 15.60 11.70 4.05
C GLY A 7 15.79 13.06 4.72
N ASP A 8 16.04 14.11 3.94
CA ASP A 8 16.21 15.50 4.42
C ASP A 8 14.88 16.29 4.48
N LEU A 9 13.73 15.61 4.32
CA LEU A 9 12.42 16.28 4.35
C LEU A 9 12.04 16.71 5.77
N ALA A 10 11.67 17.98 5.92
CA ALA A 10 11.11 18.49 7.17
C ALA A 10 9.71 17.89 7.42
N CYS A 11 9.33 17.75 8.69
CA CYS A 11 8.02 17.21 9.11
C CYS A 11 6.85 17.90 8.39
N TYR A 12 6.94 19.22 8.22
CA TYR A 12 5.91 20.06 7.62
C TYR A 12 5.87 20.03 6.07
N SER A 13 6.69 19.17 5.47
CA SER A 13 6.54 18.81 4.05
C SER A 13 5.31 17.95 3.83
N CYS A 14 4.86 17.24 4.87
CA CYS A 14 3.70 16.36 4.86
C CYS A 14 2.60 16.81 5.82
N HIS A 15 2.99 17.39 6.97
CA HIS A 15 2.07 17.77 8.05
C HIS A 15 1.77 19.28 8.06
N ASN A 16 0.60 19.65 8.59
CA ASN A 16 0.34 21.05 8.90
C ASN A 16 1.20 21.51 10.09
N PRO A 17 1.78 22.73 10.05
CA PRO A 17 2.61 23.25 11.14
C PRO A 17 1.79 23.54 12.41
N ASP A 18 0.54 23.96 12.23
CA ASP A 18 -0.37 24.31 13.34
C ASP A 18 -1.09 23.09 13.91
N ASP A 19 -1.14 21.98 13.18
CA ASP A 19 -1.68 20.69 13.63
C ASP A 19 -0.99 19.52 12.92
N ALA A 20 0.00 18.94 13.59
CA ALA A 20 0.76 17.82 13.05
C ALA A 20 -0.07 16.54 12.84
N ASN A 21 -1.30 16.43 13.33
CA ASN A 21 -2.17 15.29 13.03
C ASN A 21 -2.94 15.46 11.72
N THR A 22 -2.73 16.55 10.98
CA THR A 22 -3.34 16.77 9.68
C THR A 22 -2.27 16.88 8.60
N LEU A 23 -2.65 16.57 7.37
CA LEU A 23 -1.75 16.53 6.23
C LEU A 23 -1.94 17.75 5.33
N ARG A 24 -0.85 18.17 4.68
CA ARG A 24 -0.82 19.34 3.80
C ARG A 24 0.08 19.11 2.60
N ARG A 25 -0.35 19.60 1.44
CA ARG A 25 0.49 19.68 0.23
C ARG A 25 1.46 20.86 0.29
N ALA A 26 2.35 20.92 -0.69
CA ALA A 26 3.32 22.02 -0.82
C ALA A 26 2.63 23.37 -1.08
N ASP A 27 1.47 23.37 -1.73
CA ASP A 27 0.62 24.55 -1.98
C ASP A 27 -0.27 24.93 -0.78
N GLN A 28 -0.07 24.27 0.36
CA GLN A 28 -0.81 24.45 1.60
C GLN A 28 -2.23 23.87 1.63
N THR A 29 -2.67 23.17 0.60
CA THR A 29 -3.98 22.50 0.63
C THR A 29 -3.98 21.30 1.60
N THR A 30 -5.03 21.21 2.43
CA THR A 30 -5.21 20.11 3.37
C THR A 30 -5.58 18.83 2.65
N VAL A 31 -5.04 17.71 3.14
CA VAL A 31 -5.30 16.35 2.62
C VAL A 31 -5.85 15.48 3.74
N ALA A 32 -6.95 14.77 3.47
CA ALA A 32 -7.44 13.76 4.39
C ALA A 32 -6.58 12.48 4.28
N TYR A 33 -6.44 11.73 5.38
CA TYR A 33 -5.65 10.48 5.38
C TYR A 33 -6.04 9.46 4.30
N PRO A 34 -7.34 9.22 4.00
CA PRO A 34 -7.74 8.35 2.88
C PRO A 34 -7.22 8.82 1.51
N ASP A 35 -6.94 10.12 1.38
CA ASP A 35 -6.46 10.75 0.14
C ASP A 35 -4.94 10.94 0.14
N VAL A 36 -4.19 10.34 1.08
CA VAL A 36 -2.74 10.52 1.23
C VAL A 36 -1.94 10.23 -0.05
N LYS A 37 -2.49 9.42 -0.96
CA LYS A 37 -1.93 9.23 -2.30
C LYS A 37 -1.64 10.56 -3.01
N THR A 38 -2.55 11.54 -2.88
CA THR A 38 -2.42 12.87 -3.50
C THR A 38 -1.22 13.65 -2.96
N LEU A 39 -0.92 13.51 -1.66
CA LEU A 39 0.26 14.07 -1.01
C LEU A 39 1.53 13.37 -1.52
N CYS A 40 1.57 12.03 -1.50
CA CYS A 40 2.74 11.26 -1.90
C CYS A 40 3.09 11.43 -3.39
N ALA A 41 2.07 11.62 -4.24
CA ALA A 41 2.23 11.79 -5.68
C ALA A 41 3.05 13.04 -6.07
N GLN A 42 3.17 14.04 -5.19
CA GLN A 42 3.99 15.23 -5.44
C GLN A 42 5.46 14.89 -5.71
N CYS A 43 5.97 13.82 -5.11
CA CYS A 43 7.35 13.36 -5.29
C CYS A 43 7.42 11.94 -5.91
N HIS A 44 6.45 11.06 -5.62
CA HIS A 44 6.45 9.67 -6.05
C HIS A 44 5.56 9.41 -7.28
N GLY A 45 5.60 10.30 -8.28
CA GLY A 45 4.71 10.27 -9.45
C GLY A 45 4.63 8.91 -10.17
N ALA A 46 5.76 8.23 -10.41
CA ALA A 46 5.76 6.91 -11.05
C ALA A 46 5.00 5.86 -10.22
N LYS A 47 5.15 5.86 -8.89
CA LYS A 47 4.46 4.92 -7.99
C LYS A 47 2.97 5.26 -7.90
N ALA A 48 2.62 6.54 -7.92
CA ALA A 48 1.23 6.97 -7.98
C ALA A 48 0.55 6.49 -9.28
N ARG A 49 1.23 6.62 -10.44
CA ARG A 49 0.76 6.06 -11.71
C ARG A 49 0.55 4.54 -11.62
N ASP A 50 1.52 3.80 -11.07
CA ASP A 50 1.40 2.34 -10.93
C ASP A 50 0.25 1.96 -9.98
N TYR A 51 0.06 2.71 -8.90
CA TYR A 51 -1.09 2.58 -8.01
C TYR A 51 -2.40 2.81 -8.76
N ASP A 52 -2.51 3.84 -9.58
CA ASP A 52 -3.72 4.15 -10.35
C ASP A 52 -4.05 3.05 -11.39
N HIS A 53 -3.02 2.37 -11.90
CA HIS A 53 -3.16 1.19 -12.75
C HIS A 53 -3.35 -0.14 -12.00
N GLY A 54 -3.52 -0.09 -10.68
CA GLY A 54 -3.88 -1.27 -9.89
C GLY A 54 -2.71 -2.12 -9.38
N ALA A 55 -1.46 -1.72 -9.61
CA ALA A 55 -0.29 -2.50 -9.18
C ALA A 55 -0.05 -2.47 -7.65
N HIS A 56 -0.65 -1.52 -6.94
CA HIS A 56 -0.50 -1.34 -5.50
C HIS A 56 -1.87 -1.23 -4.80
N GLY A 57 -1.88 -1.10 -3.47
CA GLY A 57 -3.10 -0.75 -2.74
C GLY A 57 -4.24 -1.74 -2.92
N GLY A 58 -3.96 -3.02 -2.66
CA GLY A 58 -4.86 -4.16 -2.90
C GLY A 58 -6.35 -3.83 -2.70
N MET A 59 -7.19 -4.40 -3.56
CA MET A 59 -8.61 -4.08 -3.63
C MET A 59 -9.42 -5.03 -2.75
N ASN A 60 -10.27 -4.47 -1.89
CA ASN A 60 -11.25 -5.19 -1.10
C ASN A 60 -12.68 -4.80 -1.51
N GLY A 61 -13.65 -5.64 -1.17
CA GLY A 61 -15.07 -5.41 -1.47
C GLY A 61 -15.54 -6.07 -2.76
N TYR A 62 -16.56 -5.49 -3.40
CA TYR A 62 -17.25 -6.12 -4.52
C TYR A 62 -16.60 -5.77 -5.87
N TRP A 63 -16.41 -6.80 -6.70
CA TRP A 63 -16.05 -6.59 -8.10
C TRP A 63 -17.23 -5.94 -8.87
N ASP A 64 -18.46 -6.36 -8.58
CA ASP A 64 -19.70 -5.77 -9.08
C ASP A 64 -20.20 -4.69 -8.11
N LEU A 65 -20.12 -3.42 -8.54
CA LEU A 65 -20.47 -2.29 -7.70
C LEU A 65 -21.96 -2.16 -7.40
N THR A 66 -22.82 -2.83 -8.19
CA THR A 66 -24.26 -2.87 -7.88
C THR A 66 -24.55 -3.65 -6.59
N ARG A 67 -23.61 -4.50 -6.17
CA ARG A 67 -23.70 -5.33 -4.96
C ARG A 67 -23.07 -4.68 -3.72
N GLY A 68 -22.30 -3.60 -3.91
CA GLY A 68 -21.69 -2.85 -2.82
C GLY A 68 -20.38 -2.16 -3.21
N PRO A 69 -19.79 -1.40 -2.28
CA PRO A 69 -18.58 -0.63 -2.55
C PRO A 69 -17.34 -1.54 -2.69
N ARG A 70 -16.29 -0.94 -3.26
CA ARG A 70 -14.93 -1.46 -3.20
C ARG A 70 -14.01 -0.42 -2.59
N THR A 71 -13.01 -0.86 -1.85
CA THR A 71 -12.03 0.01 -1.21
C THR A 71 -10.63 -0.46 -1.55
N ARG A 72 -9.68 0.48 -1.50
CA ARG A 72 -8.26 0.23 -1.74
C ARG A 72 -7.47 0.70 -0.56
N ASN A 73 -6.45 -0.06 -0.21
CA ASN A 73 -5.44 0.41 0.71
C ASN A 73 -4.68 1.58 0.08
N THR A 74 -4.36 2.58 0.87
CA THR A 74 -3.54 3.75 0.54
C THR A 74 -2.05 3.45 0.74
N CYS A 75 -1.20 4.45 0.49
CA CYS A 75 0.25 4.33 0.64
C CYS A 75 0.65 3.97 2.09
N ILE A 76 0.03 4.61 3.06
CA ILE A 76 0.42 4.51 4.48
C ILE A 76 -0.13 3.25 5.18
N ASP A 77 -1.06 2.54 4.55
CA ASP A 77 -1.54 1.24 5.07
C ASP A 77 -0.47 0.16 5.02
N CYS A 78 0.57 0.36 4.19
CA CYS A 78 1.69 -0.57 4.04
C CYS A 78 3.06 0.09 4.25
N HIS A 79 3.18 1.40 4.07
CA HIS A 79 4.44 2.13 4.23
C HIS A 79 4.39 3.05 5.44
N ASP A 80 5.37 2.93 6.33
CA ASP A 80 5.60 3.91 7.37
C ASP A 80 6.35 5.13 6.77
N PRO A 81 5.72 6.31 6.65
CA PRO A 81 6.39 7.51 6.14
C PRO A 81 7.49 8.00 7.09
N HIS A 82 7.52 7.58 8.34
CA HIS A 82 8.60 7.91 9.28
C HIS A 82 9.77 6.95 9.16
N VAL A 83 9.59 5.81 8.50
CA VAL A 83 10.62 4.81 8.22
C VAL A 83 10.51 4.36 6.76
N PRO A 84 10.84 5.25 5.79
CA PRO A 84 10.56 5.03 4.36
C PRO A 84 11.37 3.89 3.76
N LYS A 85 12.47 3.47 4.41
CA LYS A 85 13.27 2.36 3.93
C LYS A 85 12.44 1.10 4.10
N PHE A 86 12.13 0.44 2.99
CA PHE A 86 11.51 -0.88 3.04
C PHE A 86 12.33 -1.82 3.92
N PRO A 87 11.68 -2.52 4.88
CA PRO A 87 12.37 -3.53 5.65
C PRO A 87 12.87 -4.64 4.72
N MET A 88 14.01 -5.23 5.05
CA MET A 88 14.42 -6.45 4.37
C MET A 88 13.41 -7.54 4.71
N MET A 89 12.75 -8.07 3.69
CA MET A 89 11.80 -9.16 3.82
C MET A 89 12.56 -10.46 3.55
N ILE A 90 12.53 -11.39 4.51
CA ILE A 90 12.98 -12.77 4.24
C ILE A 90 11.88 -13.42 3.41
N PRO A 91 12.15 -13.86 2.18
CA PRO A 91 11.17 -14.59 1.39
C PRO A 91 10.69 -15.80 2.21
N THR A 92 9.39 -15.86 2.48
CA THR A 92 8.81 -17.01 3.19
C THR A 92 8.71 -18.21 2.24
N PHE A 93 8.17 -19.31 2.72
CA PHE A 93 8.02 -20.53 1.92
C PHE A 93 7.38 -20.23 0.55
N LYS A 94 7.89 -20.91 -0.48
CA LYS A 94 7.34 -20.86 -1.84
C LYS A 94 5.81 -20.98 -1.80
N PRO A 95 5.07 -20.27 -2.67
CA PRO A 95 3.64 -20.47 -2.80
C PRO A 95 3.33 -21.97 -2.91
N ARG A 96 2.33 -22.43 -2.15
CA ARG A 96 1.78 -23.78 -2.32
C ARG A 96 1.06 -23.84 -3.65
N ASP A 97 1.84 -24.12 -4.69
CA ASP A 97 1.31 -24.34 -6.01
C ASP A 97 0.73 -25.76 -6.07
N ARG A 98 -0.55 -25.85 -6.44
CA ARG A 98 -1.26 -27.11 -6.69
C ARG A 98 -0.62 -27.95 -7.80
N PHE A 99 0.18 -27.32 -8.67
CA PHE A 99 0.94 -27.96 -9.74
C PHE A 99 2.36 -28.37 -9.32
N LEU A 100 2.86 -27.87 -8.17
CA LEU A 100 4.18 -28.24 -7.63
C LEU A 100 4.10 -29.29 -6.52
N THR A 101 2.91 -29.78 -6.20
CA THR A 101 2.71 -30.93 -5.33
C THR A 101 2.57 -32.16 -6.24
N PRO A 102 3.50 -33.13 -6.23
CA PRO A 102 3.25 -34.40 -6.90
C PRO A 102 1.97 -34.99 -6.33
N ALA A 103 1.02 -35.38 -7.17
CA ALA A 103 -0.21 -36.02 -6.73
C ALA A 103 0.17 -37.21 -5.83
N ALA A 104 -0.21 -37.14 -4.55
CA ALA A 104 -0.15 -38.29 -3.68
C ALA A 104 -1.19 -39.29 -4.19
N GLY A 105 -0.72 -40.29 -4.94
CA GLY A 105 -1.44 -41.53 -5.25
C GLY A 105 -2.79 -41.37 -5.93
N SER A 106 -2.79 -41.27 -7.26
CA SER A 106 -3.93 -41.70 -8.08
C SER A 106 -4.08 -43.22 -7.97
N GLY A 107 -4.76 -43.66 -6.91
CA GLY A 107 -5.14 -45.05 -6.67
C GLY A 107 -6.61 -45.12 -6.30
N ALA A 108 -7.49 -44.77 -7.23
CA ALA A 108 -8.90 -45.15 -7.17
C ALA A 108 -9.30 -45.58 -8.57
N ALA A 109 -9.41 -46.90 -8.74
CA ALA A 109 -10.01 -47.53 -9.91
C ALA A 109 -11.47 -47.05 -10.01
N HIS A 110 -11.84 -46.58 -11.19
CA HIS A 110 -13.23 -46.45 -11.58
C HIS A 110 -13.58 -47.71 -12.37
N ASP A 111 -14.27 -48.64 -11.73
CA ASP A 111 -15.20 -49.57 -12.37
C ASP A 111 -16.61 -48.98 -12.27
#